data_AF-A0A7W0LS52-F1
#
_entry.id   AF-A0A7W0LS52-F1
#
_cell.length_a   1.000
_cell.length_b   1.000
_cell.length_c   1.000
_cell.angle_alpha   90.00
_cell.angle_beta   90.00
_cell.angle_gamma   90.00
#
_symmetry.space_group_name_H-M   'P 1'
#
loop_
_entity.id
_entity.type
_entity.pdbx_description
1 polymer ?
#
loop_
_entity_poly.entity_id
_entity_poly.type
_entity_poly.pdbx_seq_one_letter_code
_entity_poly.pdbx_strand_id
1 'polypeptide(L)' 'FHGVHVTLGIVMLLSTVFLSLAGRIPRARAEAVEIVGLYWHFVDVVWIIIFTLVYLIR' A
#
# COMPACT_ATOMS: atom_id res chain seq x y z
N PHE A 1 -16.14 -0.55 -1.29
CA PHE A 1 -15.10 -0.47 -0.23
C PHE A 1 -13.67 -0.65 -0.75
N HIS A 2 -13.39 -1.44 -1.80
CA HIS A 2 -12.04 -1.57 -2.37
C HIS A 2 -11.38 -0.21 -2.70
N GLY A 3 -12.08 0.68 -3.43
CA GLY A 3 -11.55 2.00 -3.75
C GLY A 3 -11.12 2.83 -2.53
N VAL A 4 -11.81 2.68 -1.39
CA VAL A 4 -11.43 3.35 -0.14
C VAL A 4 -10.10 2.81 0.40
N HIS A 5 -9.90 1.49 0.38
CA HIS A 5 -8.63 0.88 0.79
C HIS A 5 -7.47 1.28 -0.12
N VAL A 6 -7.71 1.36 -1.43
CA VAL A 6 -6.70 1.85 -2.39
C VAL A 6 -6.37 3.32 -2.13
N THR A 7 -7.37 4.19 -1.97
CA THR A 7 -7.11 5.61 -1.65
C THR A 7 -6.33 5.77 -0.35
N LEU A 8 -6.68 5.02 0.70
CA LEU A 8 -5.94 5.03 1.97
C LEU A 8 -4.49 4.58 1.77
N GLY A 9 -4.28 3.49 1.02
CA GLY A 9 -2.94 3.01 0.68
C GLY A 9 -2.09 4.04 -0.06
N ILE A 10 -2.68 4.78 -1.02
CA ILE A 10 -1.97 5.83 -1.78
C ILE A 10 -1.56 6.95 -0.83
N VAL A 11 -2.45 7.38 0.06
CA VAL A 11 -2.14 8.43 1.04
C VAL A 11 -1.00 7.99 1.96
N MET A 12 -0.99 6.74 2.42
CA MET A 12 0.09 6.20 3.26
C MET A 12 1.43 6.14 2.51
N LEU A 13 1.43 5.67 1.27
CA LEU A 13 2.65 5.65 0.43
C LEU A 13 3.19 7.05 0.15
N LEU A 14 2.31 7.99 -0.22
CA LEU A 14 2.73 9.38 -0.42
C LEU A 14 3.29 9.97 0.88
N SER A 15 2.64 9.74 2.03
CA SER A 15 3.13 10.23 3.31
C SER A 15 4.51 9.70 3.67
N THR A 16 4.79 8.42 3.41
CA THR A 16 6.11 7.82 3.68
C THR A 16 7.17 8.37 2.74
N VAL A 17 6.84 8.61 1.47
CA VAL A 17 7.75 9.30 0.53
C VAL A 17 8.07 10.73 1.02
N PHE A 18 7.05 11.52 1.37
CA PHE A 18 7.28 12.90 1.85
C PHE A 18 8.10 12.93 3.14
N LEU A 19 7.81 12.04 4.10
CA LEU A 19 8.56 11.95 5.35
C LEU A 19 10.02 11.48 5.12
N SER A 20 10.23 10.55 4.18
CA SER A 20 11.57 10.09 3.80
C SER A 20 12.39 11.23 3.17
N LEU A 21 11.80 11.97 2.21
CA LEU A 21 12.44 13.12 1.56
C LEU A 21 12.73 14.26 2.54
N ALA A 22 11.87 14.46 3.56
CA ALA A 22 12.08 15.43 4.63
C ALA A 22 13.13 14.98 5.67
N GLY A 23 13.77 13.81 5.49
CA GLY A 23 14.75 13.25 6.43
C GLY A 23 14.14 12.81 7.77
N ARG A 24 12.81 12.68 7.85
CA ARG A 24 12.07 12.32 9.07
C ARG A 24 12.00 10.81 9.30
N ILE A 25 12.37 10.00 8.31
CA ILE A 25 12.51 8.55 8.44
C ILE A 25 14.01 8.21 8.45
N PRO A 26 14.64 8.10 9.63
CA PRO A 26 16.01 7.62 9.72
C PRO A 26 16.07 6.16 9.26
N ARG A 27 17.20 5.73 8.68
CA ARG A 27 17.39 4.35 8.18
C ARG A 27 17.14 3.28 9.24
N ALA A 28 17.42 3.58 10.51
CA ALA A 28 17.12 2.71 11.65
C ALA A 28 15.61 2.48 11.89
N ARG A 29 14.73 3.23 11.21
CA ARG A 29 13.27 3.10 11.26
C ARG A 29 12.67 2.80 9.88
N ALA A 30 13.44 2.13 9.01
CA ALA A 30 12.96 1.69 7.71
C ALA A 30 11.76 0.74 7.79
N GLU A 31 11.57 0.07 8.94
CA GLU A 31 10.40 -0.76 9.24
C GLU A 31 9.06 -0.06 8.96
N ALA A 32 8.97 1.25 9.18
CA ALA A 32 7.75 2.00 8.89
C ALA A 32 7.40 2.01 7.39
N VAL A 33 8.41 2.05 6.53
CA VAL A 33 8.24 1.96 5.07
C VAL A 33 7.88 0.54 4.67
N GLU A 34 8.50 -0.47 5.29
CA GLU A 34 8.21 -1.89 5.05
C GLU A 34 6.76 -2.23 5.42
N ILE A 35 6.28 -1.79 6.57
CA ILE A 35 4.90 -2.03 7.02
C ILE A 35 3.88 -1.42 6.04
N VAL A 36 4.13 -0.18 5.59
CA VAL A 36 3.26 0.47 4.59
C VAL A 36 3.33 -0.24 3.24
N GLY A 37 4.50 -0.73 2.83
CA GLY A 37 4.66 -1.56 1.65
C GLY A 37 3.89 -2.88 1.75
N LEU A 38 3.97 -3.57 2.90
CA LEU A 38 3.24 -4.81 3.15
C LEU A 38 1.71 -4.60 3.12
N TYR A 39 1.22 -3.49 3.67
CA TYR A 39 -0.19 -3.12 3.53
C TYR A 39 -0.59 -2.98 2.07
N TRP A 40 0.21 -2.27 1.27
CA TRP A 40 -0.09 -2.06 -0.15
C TRP A 40 -0.12 -3.37 -0.93
N HIS A 41 0.88 -4.23 -0.71
CA HIS A 41 0.93 -5.57 -1.33
C HIS A 41 -0.26 -6.44 -0.93
N PHE A 42 -0.70 -6.38 0.32
CA PHE A 42 -1.89 -7.11 0.75
C PHE A 42 -3.14 -6.66 -0.02
N VAL A 43 -3.35 -5.34 -0.15
CA VAL A 43 -4.50 -4.79 -0.92
C VAL A 43 -4.42 -5.20 -2.39
N ASP A 44 -3.23 -5.19 -2.98
CA ASP A 44 -2.99 -5.59 -4.37
C ASP A 44 -3.30 -7.08 -4.61
N VAL A 45 -2.77 -7.97 -3.77
CA VAL A 45 -3.01 -9.43 -3.86
C VAL A 45 -4.50 -9.75 -3.71
N VAL A 46 -5.18 -9.15 -2.73
CA VAL A 46 -6.63 -9.33 -2.54
C VAL A 46 -7.39 -8.89 -3.79
N TRP A 47 -6.98 -7.79 -4.41
CA TRP A 47 -7.61 -7.29 -5.63
C TRP A 47 -7.39 -8.21 -6.82
N ILE A 48 -6.17 -8.71 -7.04
CA ILE A 48 -5.85 -9.66 -8.11
C ILE A 48 -6.74 -10.90 -7.99
N ILE A 49 -6.92 -11.44 -6.79
CA ILE A 49 -7.78 -12.60 -6.54
C ILE A 49 -9.24 -12.28 -6.88
N ILE A 50 -9.79 -11.19 -6.34
CA ILE A 50 -11.19 -10.80 -6.59
C ILE A 50 -11.42 -10.54 -8.08
N PHE A 51 -10.52 -9.81 -8.73
CA PHE A 51 -10.62 -9.50 -10.15
C PHE A 51 -10.65 -10.78 -10.99
N THR A 52 -9.73 -11.71 -10.72
CA THR A 52 -9.65 -13.00 -11.40
C THR A 52 -10.94 -13.80 -11.23
N LEU A 53 -11.42 -13.97 -9.98
CA LEU A 53 -12.60 -14.79 -9.70
C LEU A 53 -13.91 -14.19 -10.23
N VAL A 54 -14.07 -12.87 -10.16
CA VAL A 54 -15.35 -12.20 -10.48
C VAL A 54 -15.45 -11.79 -11.94
N TYR A 55 -14.34 -11.37 -12.56
CA TYR A 55 -14.35 -10.80 -13.91
C TYR A 55 -13.67 -11.67 -14.96
N LEU A 56 -12.66 -12.48 -14.60
CA LEU A 56 -11.89 -13.26 -15.59
C LEU A 56 -12.40 -14.70 -15.76
N ILE A 57 -12.87 -15.33 -14.67
CA ILE A 57 -13.40 -16.70 -14.70
C ILE A 57 -14.90 -16.74 -15.05
N ARG A 58 -15.58 -15.59 -14.98
CA ARG A 58 -16.90 -15.41 -15.60
C ARG A 58 -16.77 -15.14 -17.09
#